data_AF-A0A087BNG0-F1
#
_entry.id   AF-A0A087BNG0-F1
#
_cell.length_a   1.000
_cell.length_b   1.000
_cell.length_c   1.000
_cell.angle_alpha   90.00
_cell.angle_beta   90.00
_cell.angle_gamma   90.00
#
_symmetry.space_group_name_H-M   'P 1'
#
loop_
_entity.id
_entity.type
_entity.pdbx_description
1 polymer ?
#
loop_
_entity_poly.entity_id
_entity_poly.type
_entity_poly.pdbx_seq_one_letter_code
_entity_poly.pdbx_strand_id
1 'polypeptide(L)'
;MSFIAGFTGPFILSVVLWPFASLILTLPVFALLYHRDNRLTFRPALVAYLVVLYLLALVCFTMYPLPSDPVGFCSTHHLSPQLNPFEFVHDIRADGLTAVLQLVLNVVFFVPWGFFMGRTFRWPLRVALPVGFLTSLCIETAQLTGLFHLYPCAYRLFDVDDLLTNTMGALIGFGIAAAFTKAYPHEPVDGDAIDDDPKLMRRFVAFTIDMTLVLAALLPIVFLIWMAAGHTEGNPFNTWYSGVVEVLVFLVFEAVIPWIRDGRTIGGGFVRMTVETRERGPVRRVTFYAVRALVLYAMTFSWLVWVSVLPLVVAAVLWLFWMVARRMPYDMI
;
A
#
# COMPACT_ATOMS: atom_id res chain seq x y z
N MET A 1 -12.70 15.12 29.87
CA MET A 1 -12.38 15.70 28.55
C MET A 1 -10.88 15.65 28.22
N SER A 2 -9.96 15.72 29.20
CA SER A 2 -8.49 15.65 28.98
C SER A 2 -8.00 14.32 28.38
N PHE A 3 -8.53 13.17 28.80
CA PHE A 3 -8.11 11.85 28.29
C PHE A 3 -8.29 11.70 26.76
N ILE A 4 -9.46 12.06 26.24
CA ILE A 4 -9.78 11.97 24.79
C ILE A 4 -8.92 12.92 23.95
N ALA A 5 -8.56 14.09 24.50
CA ALA A 5 -7.71 15.06 23.80
C ALA A 5 -6.33 14.47 23.45
N GLY A 6 -5.79 13.57 24.27
CA GLY A 6 -4.53 12.87 24.02
C GLY A 6 -4.53 12.00 22.76
N PHE A 7 -5.70 11.55 22.29
CA PHE A 7 -5.84 10.70 21.10
C PHE A 7 -5.98 11.50 19.79
N THR A 8 -6.24 12.81 19.87
CA THR A 8 -6.59 13.62 18.69
C THR A 8 -5.38 13.83 17.77
N GLY A 9 -4.23 14.22 18.33
CA GLY A 9 -2.97 14.40 17.59
C GLY A 9 -2.54 13.16 16.79
N PRO A 10 -2.35 11.98 17.43
CA PRO A 10 -1.94 10.77 16.72
C PRO A 10 -2.97 10.30 15.70
N PHE A 11 -4.26 10.47 15.98
CA PHE A 11 -5.33 10.16 15.02
C PHE A 11 -5.20 10.99 13.75
N ILE A 12 -5.12 12.33 13.88
CA ILE A 12 -4.98 13.24 12.74
C ILE A 12 -3.72 12.88 11.94
N LEU A 13 -2.59 12.67 12.62
CA LEU A 13 -1.32 12.31 11.97
C LEU A 13 -1.45 11.01 11.16
N SER A 14 -2.07 9.97 11.73
CA SER A 14 -2.27 8.70 11.03
C SER A 14 -3.13 8.84 9.77
N VAL A 15 -4.21 9.63 9.83
CA VAL A 15 -5.12 9.88 8.69
C VAL A 15 -4.44 10.72 7.61
N VAL A 16 -3.65 11.71 7.99
CA VAL A 16 -2.92 12.57 7.05
C VAL A 16 -1.80 11.81 6.34
N LEU A 17 -1.06 10.95 7.05
CA LEU A 17 0.03 10.15 6.47
C LEU A 17 -0.47 8.98 5.63
N TRP A 18 -1.67 8.48 5.92
CA TRP A 18 -2.25 7.30 5.27
C TRP A 18 -2.28 7.34 3.73
N PRO A 19 -2.73 8.39 3.03
CA PRO A 19 -2.73 8.42 1.57
C PRO A 19 -1.32 8.32 0.98
N PHE A 20 -0.33 8.96 1.61
CA PHE A 20 1.06 8.93 1.15
C PHE A 20 1.69 7.54 1.35
N ALA A 21 1.53 6.96 2.55
CA ALA A 21 2.02 5.62 2.82
C ALA A 21 1.32 4.58 1.93
N SER A 22 0.01 4.71 1.74
CA SER A 22 -0.77 3.85 0.84
C SER A 22 -0.26 3.94 -0.59
N LEU A 23 0.06 5.14 -1.09
CA LEU A 23 0.62 5.33 -2.42
C LEU A 23 1.97 4.60 -2.56
N ILE A 24 2.90 4.82 -1.62
CA ILE A 24 4.22 4.17 -1.60
C ILE A 24 4.09 2.65 -1.53
N LEU A 25 3.16 2.16 -0.70
CA LEU A 25 2.94 0.73 -0.49
C LEU A 25 1.98 0.11 -1.50
N THR A 26 1.43 0.85 -2.47
CA THR A 26 0.43 0.31 -3.40
C THR A 26 0.99 -0.84 -4.23
N LEU A 27 2.16 -0.66 -4.84
CA LEU A 27 2.80 -1.72 -5.64
C LEU A 27 3.11 -2.98 -4.80
N PRO A 28 3.77 -2.90 -3.62
CA PRO A 28 4.03 -4.10 -2.82
C PRO A 28 2.73 -4.71 -2.26
N VAL A 29 1.73 -3.90 -1.88
CA VAL A 29 0.43 -4.41 -1.44
C VAL A 29 -0.26 -5.18 -2.55
N PHE A 30 -0.31 -4.63 -3.77
CA PHE A 30 -0.88 -5.32 -4.91
C PHE A 30 -0.09 -6.56 -5.26
N ALA A 31 1.24 -6.52 -5.21
CA ALA A 31 2.06 -7.69 -5.42
C ALA A 31 1.78 -8.80 -4.40
N LEU A 32 1.68 -8.46 -3.11
CA LEU A 32 1.37 -9.41 -2.04
C LEU A 32 -0.04 -10.01 -2.18
N LEU A 33 -1.06 -9.16 -2.38
CA LEU A 33 -2.44 -9.61 -2.57
C LEU A 33 -2.55 -10.50 -3.81
N TYR A 34 -1.83 -10.14 -4.86
CA TYR A 34 -1.82 -10.88 -6.09
C TYR A 34 -1.12 -12.24 -5.95
N HIS A 35 0.08 -12.28 -5.36
CA HIS A 35 0.79 -13.55 -5.11
C HIS A 35 0.02 -14.50 -4.18
N ARG A 36 -0.72 -13.95 -3.21
CA ARG A 36 -1.47 -14.76 -2.24
C ARG A 36 -2.82 -15.24 -2.76
N ASP A 37 -3.57 -14.37 -3.44
CA ASP A 37 -4.99 -14.59 -3.73
C ASP A 37 -5.29 -14.70 -5.23
N ASN A 38 -4.29 -14.52 -6.11
CA ASN A 38 -4.41 -14.53 -7.59
C ASN A 38 -5.54 -13.64 -8.16
N ARG A 39 -6.04 -12.71 -7.33
CA ARG A 39 -7.23 -11.91 -7.57
C ARG A 39 -7.03 -10.53 -6.98
N LEU A 40 -7.08 -9.52 -7.84
CA LEU A 40 -7.15 -8.12 -7.43
C LEU A 40 -8.61 -7.69 -7.44
N THR A 41 -9.28 -7.91 -6.31
CA THR A 41 -10.65 -7.44 -6.10
C THR A 41 -10.64 -6.23 -5.16
N PHE A 42 -11.71 -5.44 -5.20
CA PHE A 42 -11.84 -4.24 -4.37
C PHE A 42 -11.75 -4.56 -2.87
N ARG A 43 -12.32 -5.69 -2.42
CA ARG A 43 -12.36 -6.05 -0.99
C ARG A 43 -10.97 -6.31 -0.39
N PRO A 44 -10.10 -7.19 -0.94
CA PRO A 44 -8.73 -7.36 -0.46
C PRO A 44 -7.89 -6.09 -0.56
N ALA A 45 -8.07 -5.27 -1.61
CA ALA A 45 -7.39 -3.99 -1.72
C ALA A 45 -7.79 -3.04 -0.59
N LEU A 46 -9.10 -2.88 -0.34
CA LEU A 46 -9.61 -2.08 0.77
C LEU A 46 -9.06 -2.58 2.12
N VAL A 47 -9.12 -3.89 2.37
CA VAL A 47 -8.56 -4.48 3.61
C VAL A 47 -7.08 -4.17 3.74
N ALA A 48 -6.29 -4.29 2.67
CA ALA A 48 -4.86 -3.99 2.74
C ALA A 48 -4.59 -2.51 3.05
N TYR A 49 -5.33 -1.58 2.46
CA TYR A 49 -5.19 -0.16 2.80
C TYR A 49 -5.66 0.16 4.22
N LEU A 50 -6.67 -0.56 4.75
CA LEU A 50 -7.06 -0.47 6.15
C LEU A 50 -5.98 -1.03 7.08
N VAL A 51 -5.26 -2.09 6.68
CA VAL A 51 -4.08 -2.58 7.42
C VAL A 51 -2.98 -1.52 7.46
N VAL A 52 -2.72 -0.83 6.34
CA VAL A 52 -1.75 0.28 6.31
C VAL A 52 -2.16 1.39 7.27
N LEU A 53 -3.42 1.82 7.24
CA LEU A 53 -3.95 2.81 8.20
C LEU A 53 -3.78 2.34 9.64
N TYR A 54 -4.12 1.09 9.93
CA TYR A 54 -3.97 0.49 11.26
C TYR A 54 -2.52 0.49 11.73
N LEU A 55 -1.56 0.09 10.89
CA LEU A 55 -0.15 0.06 11.26
C LEU A 55 0.41 1.47 11.47
N LEU A 56 -0.02 2.45 10.67
CA LEU A 56 0.31 3.86 10.90
C LEU A 56 -0.28 4.36 12.20
N ALA A 57 -1.53 4.04 12.48
CA ALA A 57 -2.17 4.38 13.75
C ALA A 57 -1.40 3.74 14.91
N LEU A 58 -1.05 2.46 14.82
CA LEU A 58 -0.26 1.75 15.82
C LEU A 58 1.03 2.50 16.16
N VAL A 59 1.79 2.92 15.16
CA VAL A 59 3.00 3.73 15.35
C VAL A 59 2.67 5.11 15.92
N CYS A 60 1.69 5.82 15.37
CA CYS A 60 1.35 7.17 15.82
C CYS A 60 0.88 7.19 17.28
N PHE A 61 -0.03 6.30 17.68
CA PHE A 61 -0.56 6.26 19.04
C PHE A 61 0.48 5.83 20.08
N THR A 62 1.40 4.95 19.70
CA THR A 62 2.44 4.46 20.63
C THR A 62 3.63 5.41 20.74
N MET A 63 3.95 6.17 19.69
CA MET A 63 5.13 7.04 19.68
C MET A 63 4.80 8.53 19.92
N TYR A 64 3.59 9.00 19.63
CA TYR A 64 3.21 10.40 19.83
C TYR A 64 2.69 10.69 21.25
N PRO A 65 3.03 11.83 21.88
CA PRO A 65 3.74 12.98 21.35
C PRO A 65 5.26 12.83 21.38
N LEU A 66 5.91 13.35 20.33
CA LEU A 66 7.35 13.49 20.26
C LEU A 66 7.77 14.80 20.96
N PRO A 67 8.82 14.81 21.80
CA PRO A 67 9.27 16.04 22.45
C PRO A 67 9.84 17.03 21.41
N SER A 68 9.40 18.29 21.48
CA SER A 68 9.86 19.36 20.57
C SER A 68 11.28 19.83 20.88
N ASP A 69 11.70 19.74 22.14
CA ASP A 69 13.09 19.90 22.59
C ASP A 69 13.56 18.63 23.30
N PRO A 70 14.16 17.67 22.57
CA PRO A 70 14.63 16.41 23.14
C PRO A 70 15.68 16.57 24.24
N VAL A 71 16.57 17.56 24.09
CA VAL A 71 17.69 17.76 25.03
C VAL A 71 17.17 18.35 26.33
N GLY A 72 16.30 19.37 26.25
CA GLY A 72 15.61 19.92 27.41
C GLY A 72 14.74 18.89 28.14
N PHE A 73 13.97 18.09 27.39
CA PHE A 73 13.16 17.02 27.96
C PHE A 73 14.01 15.99 28.70
N CYS A 74 15.07 15.47 28.08
CA CYS A 74 15.92 14.45 28.65
C CYS A 74 16.81 14.93 29.82
N SER A 75 17.04 16.24 29.95
CA SER A 75 17.74 16.79 31.11
C SER A 75 16.87 16.88 32.37
N THR A 76 15.54 16.80 32.21
CA THR A 76 14.56 16.93 33.30
C THR A 76 13.79 15.64 33.58
N HIS A 77 13.72 14.72 32.61
CA HIS A 77 12.99 13.47 32.71
C HIS A 77 13.93 12.26 32.66
N HIS A 78 13.79 11.39 33.66
CA HIS A 78 14.53 10.13 33.76
C HIS A 78 13.55 8.97 33.93
N LEU A 79 12.91 8.57 32.82
CA LEU A 79 11.98 7.46 32.80
C LEU A 79 12.77 6.15 32.93
N SER A 80 12.54 5.43 34.03
CA SER A 80 13.08 4.08 34.25
C SER A 80 12.04 3.05 33.82
N PRO A 81 12.44 1.95 33.16
CA PRO A 81 11.48 0.94 32.70
C PRO A 81 10.74 0.30 33.88
N GLN A 82 9.43 0.07 33.71
CA GLN A 82 8.64 -0.77 34.58
C GLN A 82 8.87 -2.22 34.17
N LEU A 83 9.47 -3.04 35.06
CA LEU A 83 9.73 -4.46 34.81
C LEU A 83 9.00 -5.45 35.74
N ASN A 84 8.20 -4.99 36.70
CA ASN A 84 7.40 -5.86 37.57
C ASN A 84 6.11 -6.26 36.84
N PRO A 85 5.91 -7.56 36.55
CA PRO A 85 4.63 -8.01 36.02
C PRO A 85 3.50 -7.77 37.04
N PHE A 86 2.33 -7.41 36.54
CA PHE A 86 1.11 -7.13 37.29
C PHE A 86 1.17 -5.86 38.17
N GLU A 87 2.05 -4.92 37.85
CA GLU A 87 2.08 -3.59 38.49
C GLU A 87 0.76 -2.86 38.26
N PHE A 88 0.06 -3.16 37.15
CA PHE A 88 -1.27 -2.60 36.89
C PHE A 88 -2.28 -2.82 38.03
N VAL A 89 -2.10 -3.81 38.91
CA VAL A 89 -2.95 -4.01 40.08
C VAL A 89 -2.79 -2.87 41.08
N HIS A 90 -1.57 -2.36 41.23
CA HIS A 90 -1.27 -1.18 42.02
C HIS A 90 -1.81 0.08 41.34
N ASP A 91 -1.59 0.22 40.03
CA ASP A 91 -2.07 1.37 39.25
C ASP A 91 -3.59 1.49 39.27
N ILE A 92 -4.33 0.38 39.20
CA ILE A 92 -5.80 0.39 39.35
C ILE A 92 -6.22 0.90 40.73
N ARG A 93 -5.45 0.62 41.79
CA ARG A 93 -5.76 1.12 43.13
C ARG A 93 -5.44 2.60 43.27
N ALA A 94 -4.40 3.09 42.58
CA ALA A 94 -3.96 4.49 42.63
C ALA A 94 -4.80 5.38 41.69
N ASP A 95 -4.91 5.00 40.43
CA ASP A 95 -5.47 5.80 39.33
C ASP A 95 -6.87 5.36 38.90
N GLY A 96 -7.39 4.28 39.48
CA GLY A 96 -8.77 3.84 39.33
C GLY A 96 -9.15 3.52 37.89
N LEU A 97 -10.20 4.20 37.39
CA LEU A 97 -10.76 3.96 36.06
C LEU A 97 -9.76 4.24 34.93
N THR A 98 -8.82 5.17 35.12
CA THR A 98 -7.86 5.55 34.07
C THR A 98 -6.91 4.38 33.75
N ALA A 99 -6.38 3.72 34.78
CA ALA A 99 -5.53 2.53 34.63
C ALA A 99 -6.30 1.36 33.99
N VAL A 100 -7.57 1.15 34.39
CA VAL A 100 -8.43 0.14 33.75
C VAL A 100 -8.64 0.44 32.27
N LEU A 101 -8.90 1.71 31.92
CA LEU A 101 -9.07 2.12 30.53
C LEU A 101 -7.77 1.93 29.72
N GLN A 102 -6.61 2.22 30.29
CA GLN A 102 -5.32 1.99 29.63
C GLN A 102 -5.12 0.52 29.28
N LEU A 103 -5.31 -0.39 30.25
CA LEU A 103 -5.21 -1.84 30.04
C LEU A 103 -6.18 -2.32 28.94
N VAL A 104 -7.45 -1.91 29.03
CA VAL A 104 -8.48 -2.33 28.07
C VAL A 104 -8.17 -1.78 26.67
N LEU A 105 -7.71 -0.53 26.57
CA LEU A 105 -7.37 0.07 25.30
C LEU A 105 -6.14 -0.60 24.66
N ASN A 106 -5.11 -0.96 25.42
CA ASN A 106 -3.96 -1.70 24.91
C ASN A 106 -4.38 -3.06 24.31
N VAL A 107 -5.25 -3.80 25.02
CA VAL A 107 -5.87 -5.03 24.49
C VAL A 107 -6.64 -4.75 23.20
N VAL A 108 -7.59 -3.80 23.23
CA VAL A 108 -8.44 -3.46 22.07
C VAL A 108 -7.60 -3.01 20.89
N PHE A 109 -6.51 -2.30 21.14
CA PHE A 109 -5.65 -1.76 20.10
C PHE A 109 -4.91 -2.85 19.33
N PHE A 110 -4.58 -3.99 19.97
CA PHE A 110 -3.95 -5.13 19.32
C PHE A 110 -4.93 -6.17 18.74
N VAL A 111 -6.23 -6.07 19.03
CA VAL A 111 -7.26 -6.95 18.44
C VAL A 111 -7.23 -6.95 16.90
N PRO A 112 -7.18 -5.80 16.20
CA PRO A 112 -7.07 -5.78 14.74
C PRO A 112 -5.80 -6.49 14.24
N TRP A 113 -4.67 -6.36 14.92
CA TRP A 113 -3.43 -7.06 14.51
C TRP A 113 -3.59 -8.57 14.54
N GLY A 114 -4.13 -9.10 15.64
CA GLY A 114 -4.50 -10.51 15.77
C GLY A 114 -5.45 -10.97 14.65
N PHE A 115 -6.47 -10.14 14.37
CA PHE A 115 -7.44 -10.42 13.33
C PHE A 115 -6.80 -10.49 11.95
N PHE A 116 -5.93 -9.53 11.60
CA PHE A 116 -5.25 -9.51 10.31
C PHE A 116 -4.30 -10.70 10.14
N MET A 117 -3.55 -11.08 11.17
CA MET A 117 -2.69 -12.26 11.11
C MET A 117 -3.49 -13.53 10.81
N GLY A 118 -4.61 -13.75 11.50
CA GLY A 118 -5.45 -14.93 11.31
C GLY A 118 -6.29 -14.90 10.03
N ARG A 119 -7.00 -13.80 9.76
CA ARG A 119 -8.00 -13.72 8.67
C ARG A 119 -7.40 -13.27 7.34
N THR A 120 -6.51 -12.29 7.38
CA THR A 120 -5.92 -11.70 6.18
C THR A 120 -4.70 -12.49 5.78
N PHE A 121 -3.67 -12.57 6.62
CA PHE A 121 -2.41 -13.25 6.29
C PHE A 121 -2.49 -14.78 6.38
N ARG A 122 -3.56 -15.32 6.97
CA ARG A 122 -3.81 -16.77 7.11
C ARG A 122 -2.68 -17.48 7.88
N TRP A 123 -2.02 -16.76 8.79
CA TRP A 123 -0.94 -17.33 9.59
C TRP A 123 -1.50 -18.29 10.64
N PRO A 124 -0.84 -19.42 10.90
CA PRO A 124 -1.21 -20.27 12.02
C PRO A 124 -0.85 -19.59 13.34
N LEU A 125 -1.55 -19.94 14.42
CA LEU A 125 -1.35 -19.34 15.75
C LEU A 125 0.11 -19.39 16.21
N ARG A 126 0.83 -20.47 15.90
CA ARG A 126 2.27 -20.64 16.21
C ARG A 126 3.18 -19.57 15.60
N VAL A 127 2.73 -18.87 14.56
CA VAL A 127 3.43 -17.72 13.96
C VAL A 127 2.83 -16.42 14.49
N ALA A 128 1.50 -16.32 14.51
CA ALA A 128 0.81 -15.09 14.90
C ALA A 128 1.08 -14.67 16.36
N LEU A 129 1.17 -15.63 17.29
CA LEU A 129 1.41 -15.35 18.71
C LEU A 129 2.82 -14.77 18.94
N PRO A 130 3.92 -15.41 18.50
CA PRO A 130 5.25 -14.80 18.61
C PRO A 130 5.34 -13.45 17.91
N VAL A 131 4.73 -13.29 16.72
CA VAL A 131 4.76 -12.01 16.01
C VAL A 131 3.98 -10.93 16.75
N GLY A 132 2.82 -11.26 17.34
CA GLY A 132 2.07 -10.33 18.19
C GLY A 132 2.91 -9.82 19.37
N PHE A 133 3.55 -10.74 20.10
CA PHE A 133 4.46 -10.40 21.19
C PHE A 133 5.65 -9.57 20.72
N LEU A 134 6.33 -9.99 19.64
CA LEU A 134 7.48 -9.27 19.10
C LEU A 134 7.12 -7.87 18.58
N THR A 135 5.89 -7.69 18.08
CA THR A 135 5.39 -6.36 17.68
C THR A 135 5.28 -5.46 18.91
N SER A 136 4.69 -5.96 20.00
CA SER A 136 4.63 -5.22 21.26
C SER A 136 6.02 -4.94 21.82
N LEU A 137 6.90 -5.93 21.83
CA LEU A 137 8.28 -5.78 22.32
C LEU A 137 9.05 -4.75 21.49
N CYS A 138 8.85 -4.71 20.17
CA CYS A 138 9.46 -3.73 19.30
C CYS A 138 8.98 -2.30 19.65
N ILE A 139 7.69 -2.12 19.95
CA ILE A 139 7.12 -0.85 20.37
C ILE A 139 7.70 -0.40 21.72
N GLU A 140 7.69 -1.27 22.73
CA GLU A 140 8.24 -0.96 24.05
C GLU A 140 9.75 -0.67 23.96
N THR A 141 10.49 -1.49 23.19
CA THR A 141 11.93 -1.28 22.97
C THR A 141 12.21 0.03 22.24
N ALA A 142 11.39 0.37 21.26
CA ALA A 142 11.43 1.68 20.63
C ALA A 142 11.29 2.75 21.71
N GLN A 143 10.22 2.76 22.50
CA GLN A 143 10.02 3.77 23.57
C GLN A 143 11.19 3.85 24.56
N LEU A 144 11.67 2.70 25.06
CA LEU A 144 12.80 2.60 25.98
C LEU A 144 14.08 3.22 25.43
N THR A 145 14.34 3.01 24.14
CA THR A 145 15.53 3.53 23.46
C THR A 145 15.31 4.94 22.91
N GLY A 146 14.17 5.57 23.19
CA GLY A 146 13.80 6.86 22.62
C GLY A 146 13.50 6.81 21.13
N LEU A 147 13.00 5.69 20.63
CA LEU A 147 12.92 5.23 19.24
C LEU A 147 14.32 5.14 18.63
N PHE A 148 15.05 4.11 19.02
CA PHE A 148 16.34 3.70 18.46
C PHE A 148 17.38 4.83 18.43
N HIS A 149 17.47 5.58 19.53
CA HIS A 149 18.46 6.66 19.74
C HIS A 149 18.32 7.86 18.80
N LEU A 150 17.16 8.02 18.14
CA LEU A 150 16.81 9.30 17.54
C LEU A 150 16.65 10.39 18.60
N TYR A 151 16.25 10.01 19.81
CA TYR A 151 16.15 10.88 20.97
C TYR A 151 17.20 10.48 22.03
N PRO A 152 17.73 11.45 22.83
CA PRO A 152 18.82 11.18 23.77
C PRO A 152 18.44 10.28 24.97
N CYS A 153 17.15 10.07 25.22
CA CYS A 153 16.62 9.28 26.32
C CYS A 153 15.27 8.64 25.98
N ALA A 154 14.78 7.76 26.85
CA ALA A 154 13.39 7.31 26.84
C ALA A 154 12.45 8.50 27.06
N TYR A 155 11.57 8.76 26.10
CA TYR A 155 10.53 9.79 26.21
C TYR A 155 9.14 9.22 26.53
N ARG A 156 9.02 7.88 26.58
CA ARG A 156 7.88 7.14 27.12
C ARG A 156 8.36 6.00 28.00
N LEU A 157 7.47 5.55 28.89
CA LEU A 157 7.73 4.45 29.81
C LEU A 157 7.66 3.12 29.05
N PHE A 158 8.69 2.29 29.20
CA PHE A 158 8.61 0.87 28.85
C PHE A 158 7.84 0.14 29.95
N ASP A 159 6.82 -0.61 29.57
CA ASP A 159 5.97 -1.35 30.50
C ASP A 159 5.85 -2.83 30.13
N VAL A 160 6.25 -3.73 31.03
CA VAL A 160 6.11 -5.18 30.83
C VAL A 160 4.64 -5.61 30.77
N ASP A 161 3.74 -4.91 31.46
CA ASP A 161 2.31 -5.22 31.43
C ASP A 161 1.67 -4.86 30.09
N ASP A 162 2.25 -3.91 29.35
CA ASP A 162 1.84 -3.60 27.98
C ASP A 162 2.17 -4.75 27.02
N LEU A 163 3.28 -5.47 27.23
CA LEU A 163 3.57 -6.70 26.49
C LEU A 163 2.47 -7.76 26.70
N LEU A 164 1.98 -7.90 27.93
CA LEU A 164 0.93 -8.87 28.27
C LEU A 164 -0.41 -8.47 27.64
N THR A 165 -0.84 -7.22 27.82
CA THR A 165 -2.13 -6.74 27.32
C THR A 165 -2.19 -6.71 25.79
N ASN A 166 -1.14 -6.23 25.13
CA ASN A 166 -1.06 -6.23 23.67
C ASN A 166 -1.04 -7.64 23.08
N THR A 167 -0.28 -8.56 23.70
CA THR A 167 -0.26 -9.97 23.28
C THR A 167 -1.63 -10.63 23.48
N MET A 168 -2.32 -10.32 24.58
CA MET A 168 -3.69 -10.80 24.83
C MET A 168 -4.66 -10.23 23.79
N GLY A 169 -4.54 -8.95 23.42
CA GLY A 169 -5.27 -8.33 22.33
C GLY A 169 -5.09 -9.08 21.01
N ALA A 170 -3.84 -9.40 20.65
CA ALA A 170 -3.53 -10.17 19.45
C ALA A 170 -4.15 -11.58 19.49
N LEU A 171 -4.13 -12.26 20.65
CA LEU A 171 -4.77 -13.56 20.82
C LEU A 171 -6.30 -13.49 20.64
N ILE A 172 -6.95 -12.52 21.27
CA ILE A 172 -8.40 -12.29 21.14
C ILE A 172 -8.77 -12.01 19.68
N GLY A 173 -8.03 -11.11 19.03
CA GLY A 173 -8.19 -10.80 17.61
C GLY A 173 -8.04 -12.02 16.70
N PHE A 174 -7.07 -12.87 16.99
CA PHE A 174 -6.86 -14.12 16.26
C PHE A 174 -8.05 -15.08 16.44
N GLY A 175 -8.58 -15.20 17.67
CA GLY A 175 -9.79 -15.98 17.94
C GLY A 175 -11.01 -15.46 17.19
N ILE A 176 -11.20 -14.14 17.14
CA ILE A 176 -12.26 -13.49 16.34
C ILE A 176 -12.06 -13.81 14.85
N ALA A 177 -10.83 -13.75 14.33
CA ALA A 177 -10.54 -14.12 12.95
C ALA A 177 -10.86 -15.58 12.64
N ALA A 178 -10.59 -16.50 13.57
CA ALA A 178 -10.94 -17.91 13.40
C ALA A 178 -12.47 -18.11 13.35
N ALA A 179 -13.21 -17.48 14.27
CA ALA A 179 -14.67 -17.50 14.27
C ALA A 179 -15.26 -16.90 12.99
N PHE A 180 -14.71 -15.75 12.55
CA PHE A 180 -15.13 -15.08 11.33
C PHE A 180 -14.83 -15.94 10.09
N THR A 181 -13.69 -16.62 10.04
CA THR A 181 -13.33 -17.52 8.92
C THR A 181 -14.27 -18.73 8.85
N LYS A 182 -14.72 -19.24 9.99
CA LYS A 182 -15.72 -20.31 10.05
C LYS A 182 -17.08 -19.84 9.52
N ALA A 183 -17.50 -18.62 9.85
CA ALA A 183 -18.76 -18.04 9.37
C ALA A 183 -18.69 -17.59 7.89
N TYR A 184 -17.54 -17.11 7.45
CA TYR A 184 -17.29 -16.59 6.09
C TYR A 184 -16.02 -17.21 5.50
N PRO A 185 -16.12 -18.45 4.98
CA PRO A 185 -15.00 -19.15 4.37
C PRO A 185 -14.41 -18.38 3.18
N HIS A 186 -13.14 -18.64 2.90
CA HIS A 186 -12.52 -18.11 1.69
C HIS A 186 -13.07 -18.82 0.45
N GLU A 187 -13.35 -18.05 -0.60
CA GLU A 187 -13.61 -18.63 -1.91
C GLU A 187 -12.33 -19.31 -2.44
N PRO A 188 -12.41 -20.55 -2.97
CA PRO A 188 -11.28 -21.18 -3.63
C PRO A 188 -10.82 -20.31 -4.82
N VAL A 189 -9.51 -20.15 -4.94
CA VAL A 189 -8.90 -19.42 -6.05
C VAL A 189 -8.37 -20.46 -7.04
N ASP A 190 -8.89 -20.44 -8.26
CA ASP A 190 -8.31 -21.23 -9.35
C ASP A 190 -6.96 -20.60 -9.75
N GLY A 191 -5.88 -21.32 -9.46
CA GLY A 191 -4.53 -20.77 -9.37
C GLY A 191 -3.90 -20.46 -10.72
N ASP A 192 -4.32 -21.12 -11.81
CA ASP A 192 -3.54 -21.16 -13.06
C ASP A 192 -4.25 -20.66 -14.32
N ALA A 193 -5.54 -20.32 -14.23
CA ALA A 193 -6.26 -19.77 -15.39
C ALA A 193 -5.78 -18.34 -15.71
N ILE A 194 -5.42 -18.10 -16.97
CA ILE A 194 -5.26 -16.76 -17.52
C ILE A 194 -6.66 -16.16 -17.68
N ASP A 195 -6.86 -14.96 -17.15
CA ASP A 195 -8.13 -14.23 -17.22
C ASP A 195 -8.26 -13.56 -18.61
N ASP A 196 -9.13 -14.12 -19.45
CA ASP A 196 -9.47 -13.65 -20.80
C ASP A 196 -10.64 -12.63 -20.81
N ASP A 197 -11.34 -12.45 -19.68
CA ASP A 197 -12.30 -11.38 -19.43
C ASP A 197 -11.92 -10.52 -18.19
N PRO A 198 -10.75 -9.84 -18.23
CA PRO A 198 -10.24 -9.15 -17.05
C PRO A 198 -11.12 -7.95 -16.70
N LYS A 199 -11.61 -7.96 -15.44
CA LYS A 199 -12.36 -6.85 -14.84
C LYS A 199 -11.53 -5.56 -14.81
N LEU A 200 -12.20 -4.41 -14.78
CA LEU A 200 -11.56 -3.07 -14.79
C LEU A 200 -10.44 -2.92 -13.75
N MET A 201 -10.64 -3.42 -12.52
CA MET A 201 -9.61 -3.35 -11.49
C MET A 201 -8.32 -4.08 -11.88
N ARG A 202 -8.45 -5.28 -12.48
CA ARG A 202 -7.28 -6.07 -12.95
C ARG A 202 -6.56 -5.31 -14.08
N ARG A 203 -7.32 -4.75 -15.03
CA ARG A 203 -6.78 -3.91 -16.12
C ARG A 203 -6.09 -2.66 -15.61
N PHE A 204 -6.66 -2.00 -14.60
CA PHE A 204 -6.09 -0.80 -13.99
C PHE A 204 -4.75 -1.10 -13.33
N VAL A 205 -4.64 -2.19 -12.55
CA VAL A 205 -3.38 -2.58 -11.92
C VAL A 205 -2.32 -2.98 -12.94
N ALA A 206 -2.68 -3.76 -13.98
CA ALA A 206 -1.77 -4.06 -15.07
C ALA A 206 -1.21 -2.78 -15.70
N PHE A 207 -2.10 -1.85 -16.03
CA PHE A 207 -1.75 -0.56 -16.59
C PHE A 207 -0.85 0.28 -15.65
N THR A 208 -1.13 0.33 -14.34
CA THR A 208 -0.25 1.04 -13.39
C THR A 208 1.15 0.44 -13.36
N ILE A 209 1.26 -0.89 -13.37
CA ILE A 209 2.56 -1.58 -13.43
C ILE A 209 3.27 -1.25 -14.74
N ASP A 210 2.59 -1.41 -15.88
CA ASP A 210 3.18 -1.15 -17.19
C ASP A 210 3.66 0.31 -17.31
N MET A 211 2.85 1.30 -16.88
CA MET A 211 3.26 2.71 -16.93
C MET A 211 4.40 3.03 -15.97
N THR A 212 4.43 2.41 -14.79
CA THR A 212 5.57 2.54 -13.86
C THR A 212 6.86 2.02 -14.50
N LEU A 213 6.79 0.89 -15.21
CA LEU A 213 7.94 0.31 -15.89
C LEU A 213 8.37 1.14 -17.11
N VAL A 214 7.42 1.68 -17.87
CA VAL A 214 7.72 2.63 -18.96
C VAL A 214 8.45 3.85 -18.40
N LEU A 215 7.95 4.46 -17.33
CA LEU A 215 8.61 5.60 -16.68
C LEU A 215 10.00 5.23 -16.14
N ALA A 216 10.12 4.09 -15.46
CA ALA A 216 11.39 3.61 -14.91
C ALA A 216 12.44 3.33 -16.01
N ALA A 217 12.02 2.90 -17.20
CA ALA A 217 12.89 2.75 -18.36
C ALA A 217 13.20 4.11 -19.03
N LEU A 218 12.21 4.99 -19.13
CA LEU A 218 12.32 6.27 -19.84
C LEU A 218 13.25 7.26 -19.12
N LEU A 219 13.09 7.42 -17.80
CA LEU A 219 13.83 8.40 -17.00
C LEU A 219 15.36 8.29 -17.14
N PRO A 220 16.00 7.12 -16.97
CA PRO A 220 17.45 7.01 -17.13
C PRO A 220 17.89 7.25 -18.57
N ILE A 221 17.10 6.83 -19.57
CA ILE A 221 17.44 7.04 -20.99
C ILE A 221 17.44 8.54 -21.30
N VAL A 222 16.36 9.25 -20.95
CA VAL A 222 16.25 10.71 -21.13
C VAL A 222 17.36 11.44 -20.37
N PHE A 223 17.66 11.01 -19.14
CA PHE A 223 18.76 11.58 -18.36
C PHE A 223 20.12 11.41 -19.06
N LEU A 224 20.43 10.21 -19.57
CA LEU A 224 21.68 9.95 -20.30
C LEU A 224 21.79 10.76 -21.59
N ILE A 225 20.69 10.90 -22.33
CA ILE A 225 20.63 11.75 -23.53
C ILE A 225 20.90 13.20 -23.16
N TRP A 226 20.26 13.69 -22.10
CA TRP A 226 20.44 15.05 -21.61
C TRP A 226 21.89 15.32 -21.16
N MET A 227 22.52 14.35 -20.48
CA MET A 227 23.93 14.39 -20.12
C MET A 227 24.85 14.42 -21.36
N ALA A 228 24.57 13.56 -22.35
CA ALA A 228 25.38 13.43 -23.56
C ALA A 228 25.24 14.62 -24.53
N ALA A 229 24.07 15.25 -24.57
CA ALA A 229 23.80 16.39 -25.44
C ALA A 229 24.54 17.68 -25.00
N GLY A 230 25.11 17.70 -23.79
CA GLY A 230 25.68 18.90 -23.16
C GLY A 230 24.58 19.88 -22.81
N HIS A 231 24.56 20.38 -21.56
CA HIS A 231 23.47 21.15 -20.94
C HIS A 231 23.12 22.47 -21.67
N THR A 232 22.56 22.36 -22.87
CA THR A 232 22.11 23.49 -23.68
C THR A 232 20.62 23.64 -23.47
N GLU A 233 20.27 24.36 -22.41
CA GLU A 233 18.90 24.76 -22.14
C GLU A 233 18.30 25.44 -23.38
N GLY A 234 17.10 25.04 -23.78
CA GLY A 234 16.35 25.67 -24.88
C GLY A 234 16.60 25.12 -26.29
N ASN A 235 17.38 24.05 -26.48
CA ASN A 235 17.54 23.43 -27.79
C ASN A 235 16.28 22.60 -28.19
N PRO A 236 15.52 23.00 -29.23
CA PRO A 236 14.34 22.25 -29.68
C PRO A 236 14.65 20.81 -30.09
N PHE A 237 15.90 20.52 -30.50
CA PHE A 237 16.35 19.17 -30.83
C PHE A 237 16.33 18.21 -29.62
N ASN A 238 16.55 18.72 -28.40
CA ASN A 238 16.52 17.90 -27.18
C ASN A 238 15.08 17.46 -26.83
N THR A 239 14.12 18.37 -27.00
CA THR A 239 12.68 18.11 -26.81
C THR A 239 12.14 17.11 -27.84
N TRP A 240 12.57 17.21 -29.11
CA TRP A 240 12.15 16.27 -30.15
C TRP A 240 12.65 14.84 -29.89
N TYR A 241 13.94 14.69 -29.57
CA TYR A 241 14.52 13.36 -29.36
C TYR A 241 13.95 12.67 -28.12
N SER A 242 13.75 13.40 -27.02
CA SER A 242 13.11 12.86 -25.81
C SER A 242 11.67 12.39 -26.07
N GLY A 243 10.90 13.13 -26.87
CA GLY A 243 9.55 12.71 -27.30
C GLY A 243 9.56 11.45 -28.18
N VAL A 244 10.49 11.35 -29.13
CA VAL A 244 10.65 10.13 -29.95
C VAL A 244 11.01 8.93 -29.09
N VAL A 245 11.96 9.08 -28.17
CA VAL A 245 12.38 8.02 -27.24
C VAL A 245 11.21 7.57 -26.37
N GLU A 246 10.43 8.50 -25.84
CA GLU A 246 9.22 8.17 -25.08
C GLU A 246 8.27 7.30 -25.90
N VAL A 247 7.90 7.73 -27.11
CA VAL A 247 6.99 6.97 -27.97
C VAL A 247 7.54 5.58 -28.25
N LEU A 248 8.85 5.45 -28.52
CA LEU A 248 9.49 4.16 -28.75
C LEU A 248 9.45 3.26 -27.53
N VAL A 249 9.82 3.76 -26.34
CA VAL A 249 9.78 3.00 -25.09
C VAL A 249 8.34 2.58 -24.81
N PHE A 250 7.37 3.47 -24.93
CA PHE A 250 5.96 3.16 -24.76
C PHE A 250 5.49 2.05 -25.71
N LEU A 251 5.80 2.15 -27.01
CA LEU A 251 5.42 1.15 -28.00
C LEU A 251 6.09 -0.21 -27.75
N VAL A 252 7.33 -0.23 -27.25
CA VAL A 252 7.98 -1.48 -26.85
C VAL A 252 7.14 -2.18 -25.77
N PHE A 253 6.76 -1.46 -24.70
CA PHE A 253 6.02 -2.04 -23.58
C PHE A 253 4.55 -2.38 -23.93
N GLU A 254 3.86 -1.50 -24.66
CA GLU A 254 2.41 -1.61 -24.88
C GLU A 254 1.99 -2.23 -26.22
N ALA A 255 2.91 -2.34 -27.18
CA ALA A 255 2.64 -2.99 -28.47
C ALA A 255 3.55 -4.19 -28.70
N VAL A 256 4.89 -4.03 -28.64
CA VAL A 256 5.82 -5.11 -29.02
C VAL A 256 5.78 -6.27 -28.03
N ILE A 257 5.90 -6.01 -26.72
CA ILE A 257 5.88 -7.05 -25.68
C ILE A 257 4.59 -7.88 -25.72
N PRO A 258 3.38 -7.29 -25.64
CA PRO A 258 2.16 -8.09 -25.71
C PRO A 258 2.00 -8.80 -27.05
N TRP A 259 2.46 -8.22 -28.17
CA TRP A 259 2.41 -8.88 -29.47
C TRP A 259 3.16 -10.22 -29.50
N ILE A 260 4.35 -10.28 -28.87
CA ILE A 260 5.19 -11.49 -28.80
C ILE A 260 4.85 -12.40 -27.61
N ARG A 261 3.97 -11.98 -26.69
CA ARG A 261 3.59 -12.73 -25.47
C ARG A 261 2.10 -13.08 -25.42
N ASP A 262 1.47 -13.30 -26.56
CA ASP A 262 0.05 -13.71 -26.67
C ASP A 262 -0.91 -12.71 -25.99
N GLY A 263 -0.66 -11.41 -26.17
CA GLY A 263 -1.43 -10.33 -25.56
C GLY A 263 -1.08 -10.01 -24.11
N ARG A 264 -0.01 -10.58 -23.55
CA ARG A 264 0.42 -10.27 -22.17
C ARG A 264 1.43 -9.13 -22.16
N THR A 265 1.03 -7.96 -21.65
CA THR A 265 1.98 -6.91 -21.22
C THR A 265 2.77 -7.39 -20.01
N ILE A 266 3.77 -6.63 -19.52
CA ILE A 266 4.51 -7.07 -18.33
C ILE A 266 3.60 -7.06 -17.11
N GLY A 267 2.84 -5.97 -16.92
CA GLY A 267 1.81 -5.83 -15.90
C GLY A 267 0.66 -6.82 -16.12
N GLY A 268 0.25 -7.05 -17.37
CA GLY A 268 -0.77 -8.03 -17.73
C GLY A 268 -0.37 -9.45 -17.38
N GLY A 269 0.86 -9.85 -17.72
CA GLY A 269 1.45 -11.13 -17.32
C GLY A 269 1.61 -11.24 -15.81
N PHE A 270 2.03 -10.16 -15.15
CA PHE A 270 2.08 -10.09 -13.68
C PHE A 270 0.71 -10.39 -13.10
N VAL A 271 -0.35 -9.73 -13.57
CA VAL A 271 -1.72 -9.99 -13.11
C VAL A 271 -2.45 -11.10 -13.86
N ARG A 272 -1.75 -12.00 -14.58
CA ARG A 272 -2.30 -13.14 -15.35
C ARG A 272 -3.54 -12.77 -16.19
N MET A 273 -3.49 -11.64 -16.89
CA MET A 273 -4.47 -11.27 -17.90
C MET A 273 -3.80 -11.16 -19.28
N THR A 274 -4.61 -11.33 -20.31
CA THR A 274 -4.26 -10.94 -21.67
C THR A 274 -5.08 -9.72 -22.09
N VAL A 275 -4.49 -8.84 -22.89
CA VAL A 275 -5.21 -7.77 -23.58
C VAL A 275 -5.95 -8.31 -24.81
N GLU A 276 -5.52 -9.45 -25.34
CA GLU A 276 -6.18 -10.13 -26.45
C GLU A 276 -7.32 -11.03 -25.94
N THR A 277 -8.40 -10.39 -25.48
CA THR A 277 -9.60 -11.06 -24.91
C THR A 277 -10.39 -11.92 -25.89
N ARG A 278 -10.06 -11.88 -27.19
CA ARG A 278 -10.69 -12.68 -28.24
C ARG A 278 -9.73 -12.84 -29.41
N GLU A 279 -9.87 -13.94 -30.13
CA GLU A 279 -9.15 -14.15 -31.38
C GLU A 279 -9.54 -13.10 -32.42
N ARG A 280 -8.53 -12.57 -33.11
CA ARG A 280 -8.68 -11.56 -34.16
C ARG A 280 -7.91 -11.97 -35.39
N GLY A 281 -8.48 -11.77 -36.57
CA GLY A 281 -7.75 -11.89 -37.83
C GLY A 281 -6.60 -10.87 -37.91
N PRO A 282 -5.61 -11.07 -38.80
CA PRO A 282 -4.35 -10.29 -38.81
C PRO A 282 -4.56 -8.77 -38.85
N VAL A 283 -5.43 -8.29 -39.73
CA VAL A 283 -5.73 -6.85 -39.88
C VAL A 283 -6.36 -6.28 -38.60
N ARG A 284 -7.38 -6.97 -38.05
CA ARG A 284 -8.06 -6.53 -36.83
C ARG A 284 -7.12 -6.55 -35.62
N ARG A 285 -6.17 -7.49 -35.57
CA ARG A 285 -5.15 -7.56 -34.53
C ARG A 285 -4.24 -6.33 -34.57
N VAL A 286 -3.75 -5.95 -35.75
CA VAL A 286 -2.95 -4.72 -35.93
C VAL A 286 -3.76 -3.48 -35.54
N THR A 287 -5.00 -3.36 -36.02
CA THR A 287 -5.89 -2.23 -35.68
C THR A 287 -6.15 -2.15 -34.19
N PHE A 288 -6.38 -3.30 -33.53
CA PHE A 288 -6.56 -3.37 -32.07
C PHE A 288 -5.35 -2.80 -31.32
N TYR A 289 -4.14 -3.25 -31.63
CA TYR A 289 -2.93 -2.75 -30.97
C TYR A 289 -2.68 -1.26 -31.24
N ALA A 290 -2.90 -0.80 -32.48
CA ALA A 290 -2.73 0.60 -32.82
C ALA A 290 -3.71 1.51 -32.05
N VAL A 291 -5.00 1.15 -32.01
CA VAL A 291 -6.01 1.93 -31.28
C VAL A 291 -5.78 1.84 -29.77
N ARG A 292 -5.44 0.66 -29.24
CA ARG A 292 -5.11 0.50 -27.81
C ARG A 292 -3.91 1.37 -27.42
N ALA A 293 -2.82 1.32 -28.18
CA ALA A 293 -1.62 2.12 -27.92
C ALA A 293 -1.94 3.62 -27.99
N LEU A 294 -2.70 4.07 -29.00
CA LEU A 294 -3.11 5.47 -29.12
C LEU A 294 -3.95 5.95 -27.91
N VAL A 295 -4.95 5.16 -27.52
CA VAL A 295 -5.83 5.48 -26.38
C VAL A 295 -5.04 5.54 -25.08
N LEU A 296 -4.16 4.57 -24.84
CA LEU A 296 -3.34 4.53 -23.63
C LEU A 296 -2.32 5.69 -23.62
N TYR A 297 -1.66 5.96 -24.75
CA TYR A 297 -0.70 7.06 -24.87
C TYR A 297 -1.37 8.42 -24.63
N ALA A 298 -2.55 8.64 -25.21
CA ALA A 298 -3.34 9.86 -24.98
C ALA A 298 -3.78 10.01 -23.51
N MET A 299 -3.96 8.90 -22.80
CA MET A 299 -4.31 8.88 -21.37
C MET A 299 -3.11 9.12 -20.45
N THR A 300 -1.86 8.93 -20.91
CA THR A 300 -0.67 8.94 -20.04
C THR A 300 0.35 10.01 -20.37
N PHE A 301 0.79 10.05 -21.62
CA PHE A 301 1.99 10.76 -22.05
C PHE A 301 1.71 12.07 -22.77
N SER A 302 0.45 12.52 -22.79
CA SER A 302 0.15 13.91 -23.14
C SER A 302 0.73 14.93 -22.12
N TRP A 303 1.44 14.44 -21.09
CA TRP A 303 2.23 15.23 -20.13
C TRP A 303 3.43 15.92 -20.78
N LEU A 304 4.08 15.33 -21.80
CA LEU A 304 5.27 15.95 -22.42
C LEU A 304 4.96 17.26 -23.18
N VAL A 305 3.67 17.60 -23.32
CA VAL A 305 3.18 18.92 -23.72
C VAL A 305 2.34 19.49 -22.57
N TRP A 306 3.04 20.15 -21.64
CA TRP A 306 2.57 21.04 -20.57
C TRP A 306 1.05 21.35 -20.50
N VAL A 307 0.45 21.12 -19.32
CA VAL A 307 -0.85 21.70 -18.87
C VAL A 307 -2.07 21.30 -19.71
N SER A 308 -2.09 20.11 -20.32
CA SER A 308 -3.30 19.64 -20.99
C SER A 308 -4.20 18.87 -20.02
N VAL A 309 -5.48 19.27 -19.93
CA VAL A 309 -6.54 18.48 -19.26
C VAL A 309 -6.89 17.19 -20.01
N LEU A 310 -6.25 16.95 -21.16
CA LEU A 310 -6.54 15.86 -22.08
C LEU A 310 -6.45 14.46 -21.43
N PRO A 311 -5.44 14.10 -20.62
CA PRO A 311 -5.38 12.79 -19.96
C PRO A 311 -6.57 12.56 -19.05
N LEU A 312 -6.95 13.59 -18.28
CA LEU A 312 -8.09 13.54 -17.37
C LEU A 312 -9.40 13.40 -18.14
N VAL A 313 -9.55 14.13 -19.26
CA VAL A 313 -10.70 14.01 -20.14
C VAL A 313 -10.78 12.62 -20.77
N VAL A 314 -9.68 12.10 -21.31
CA VAL A 314 -9.62 10.75 -21.90
C VAL A 314 -9.93 9.70 -20.84
N ALA A 315 -9.33 9.78 -19.65
CA ALA A 315 -9.60 8.88 -18.54
C ALA A 315 -11.08 8.93 -18.11
N ALA A 316 -11.66 10.14 -18.01
CA ALA A 316 -13.08 10.31 -17.68
C ALA A 316 -14.00 9.72 -18.76
N VAL A 317 -13.68 9.94 -20.05
CA VAL A 317 -14.43 9.35 -21.17
C VAL A 317 -14.35 7.83 -21.16
N LEU A 318 -13.16 7.25 -20.94
CA LEU A 318 -12.98 5.81 -20.83
C LEU A 318 -13.74 5.23 -19.64
N TRP A 319 -13.77 5.94 -18.51
CA TRP A 319 -14.51 5.54 -17.33
C TRP A 319 -16.03 5.57 -17.56
N LEU A 320 -16.55 6.66 -18.14
CA LEU A 320 -17.96 6.78 -18.55
C LEU A 320 -18.35 5.69 -19.54
N PHE A 321 -17.52 5.46 -20.56
CA PHE A 321 -17.72 4.40 -21.54
C PHE A 321 -17.80 3.03 -20.87
N TRP A 322 -16.87 2.74 -19.96
CA TRP A 322 -16.85 1.47 -19.23
C TRP A 322 -18.09 1.27 -18.37
N MET A 323 -18.63 2.31 -17.72
CA MET A 323 -19.85 2.18 -16.92
C MET A 323 -21.05 1.70 -17.75
N VAL A 324 -21.12 2.10 -19.02
CA VAL A 324 -22.20 1.72 -19.95
C VAL A 324 -21.89 0.39 -20.64
N ALA A 325 -20.74 0.27 -21.30
CA ALA A 325 -20.41 -0.86 -22.17
C ALA A 325 -19.76 -2.04 -21.43
N ARG A 326 -19.26 -1.83 -20.20
CA ARG A 326 -18.50 -2.79 -19.39
C ARG A 326 -17.26 -3.38 -20.10
N ARG A 327 -16.78 -2.71 -21.15
CA ARG A 327 -15.61 -3.06 -21.98
C ARG A 327 -14.89 -1.79 -22.40
N MET A 328 -13.64 -1.90 -22.84
CA MET A 328 -12.91 -0.74 -23.37
C MET A 328 -13.25 -0.51 -24.85
N PRO A 329 -13.19 0.72 -25.38
CA PRO A 329 -13.54 1.00 -26.78
C PRO A 329 -12.77 0.15 -27.78
N TYR A 330 -11.47 -0.05 -27.54
CA TYR A 330 -10.62 -0.86 -28.40
C TYR A 330 -10.97 -2.37 -28.35
N ASP A 331 -11.66 -2.86 -27.33
CA ASP A 331 -12.11 -4.27 -27.28
C ASP A 331 -13.21 -4.56 -28.32
N MET A 332 -13.85 -3.54 -28.86
CA MET A 332 -14.90 -3.67 -29.88
C MET A 332 -14.36 -3.97 -31.29
N ILE A 333 -13.05 -3.77 -31.51
CA ILE A 333 -12.31 -4.11 -32.74
C ILE A 333 -12.00 -5.61 -32.79
#